data_AF-A0A3E1EI43-F1
#
_entry.id   AF-A0A3E1EI43-F1
#
_cell.length_a   1.000
_cell.length_b   1.000
_cell.length_c   1.000
_cell.angle_alpha   90.00
_cell.angle_beta   90.00
_cell.angle_gamma   90.00
#
_symmetry.space_group_name_H-M   'P 1'
#
loop_
_entity.id
_entity.type
_entity.pdbx_description
1 polymer ?
#
loop_
_entity_poly.entity_id
_entity_poly.type
_entity_poly.pdbx_seq_one_letter_code
_entity_poly.pdbx_strand_id
1 'polypeptide(L)' 'MVFSSPAFILLFLPLVLLTAVWGAERWRNLVLIVWSLWFYYYGGGGMVVLLVVSCLVNWALGLAVELRRSR' A
#
# COMPACT_ATOMS: atom_id res chain seq x y z
N MET A 1 -4.13 -2.84 -12.12
CA MET A 1 -4.34 -1.74 -13.08
C MET A 1 -2.98 -1.18 -13.45
N VAL A 2 -2.84 -0.50 -14.57
CA VAL A 2 -1.62 0.27 -14.90
C VAL A 2 -1.93 1.75 -14.72
N PHE A 3 -0.95 2.55 -14.29
CA PHE A 3 -1.11 3.98 -14.01
C PHE A 3 -1.64 4.79 -15.21
N SER A 4 -1.30 4.38 -16.44
CA SER A 4 -1.78 5.02 -17.67
C SER A 4 -3.17 4.57 -18.12
N SER A 5 -3.80 3.62 -17.44
CA SER A 5 -5.10 3.08 -17.86
C SER A 5 -6.25 4.06 -17.56
N PRO A 6 -7.28 4.17 -18.42
CA PRO A 6 -8.44 5.02 -18.17
C PRO A 6 -9.16 4.67 -16.86
N ALA A 7 -9.26 3.38 -16.52
CA ALA A 7 -9.85 2.93 -15.26
C ALA A 7 -9.08 3.42 -14.04
N PHE A 8 -7.74 3.55 -14.13
CA PHE A 8 -6.96 4.12 -13.05
C PHE A 8 -7.26 5.63 -12.89
N ILE A 9 -7.19 6.38 -13.98
CA ILE A 9 -7.29 7.85 -13.95
C ILE A 9 -8.72 8.32 -13.62
N LEU A 10 -9.73 7.69 -14.20
CA LEU A 10 -11.11 8.17 -14.14
C LEU A 10 -11.93 7.57 -12.99
N LEU A 11 -11.55 6.40 -12.48
CA LEU A 11 -12.29 5.71 -11.43
C LEU A 11 -11.46 5.51 -10.17
N PHE A 12 -10.34 4.80 -10.27
CA PHE A 12 -9.54 4.45 -9.10
C PHE A 12 -9.00 5.70 -8.37
N LEU A 13 -8.31 6.58 -9.08
CA LEU A 13 -7.68 7.76 -8.50
C LEU A 13 -8.69 8.71 -7.83
N PRO A 14 -9.83 9.09 -8.47
CA PRO A 14 -10.84 9.90 -7.80
C PRO A 14 -11.41 9.24 -6.55
N LEU A 15 -11.69 7.93 -6.58
CA LEU A 15 -12.21 7.21 -5.41
C LEU A 15 -11.20 7.17 -4.26
N VAL A 16 -9.92 6.94 -4.54
CA VAL A 16 -8.85 6.98 -3.52
C VAL A 16 -8.79 8.37 -2.89
N LEU A 17 -8.77 9.43 -3.70
CA LEU A 17 -8.68 10.80 -3.19
C LEU A 17 -9.91 11.21 -2.39
N LEU A 18 -11.12 10.87 -2.87
CA LEU A 18 -12.37 11.14 -2.15
C LEU A 18 -12.35 10.44 -0.78
N THR A 19 -12.05 9.14 -0.74
CA THR A 19 -12.03 8.39 0.53
C THR A 19 -10.89 8.81 1.45
N ALA A 20 -9.74 9.23 0.93
CA ALA A 20 -8.61 9.69 1.72
C ALA A 20 -8.79 11.10 2.30
N VAL A 21 -9.46 12.00 1.57
CA VAL A 21 -9.71 13.39 2.01
C VAL A 21 -10.94 13.48 2.93
N TRP A 22 -11.97 12.68 2.67
CA TRP A 22 -13.23 12.72 3.43
C TRP A 22 -13.24 11.77 4.63
N GLY A 23 -12.32 10.80 4.68
CA GLY A 23 -12.15 9.92 5.82
C GLY A 23 -11.59 10.67 7.04
N ALA A 24 -11.94 10.24 8.25
CA ALA A 24 -11.34 10.80 9.46
C ALA A 24 -9.83 10.56 9.46
N GLU A 25 -9.06 11.55 9.93
CA GLU A 25 -7.59 11.56 9.86
C GLU A 25 -6.94 10.28 10.41
N ARG A 26 -7.52 9.71 11.48
CA ARG A 26 -7.12 8.42 12.08
C ARG A 26 -7.17 7.23 11.12
N TRP A 27 -8.03 7.25 10.11
CA TRP A 27 -8.23 6.15 9.16
C TRP A 27 -7.51 6.36 7.84
N ARG A 28 -6.96 7.56 7.58
CA ARG A 28 -6.35 7.91 6.29
C ARG A 28 -5.30 6.88 5.87
N ASN A 29 -4.43 6.48 6.78
CA ASN A 29 -3.38 5.50 6.47
C ASN A 29 -3.95 4.12 6.15
N LEU A 30 -5.00 3.69 6.86
CA LEU A 30 -5.66 2.42 6.59
C LEU A 30 -6.35 2.44 5.21
N VAL A 31 -7.07 3.52 4.89
CA VAL A 31 -7.69 3.73 3.58
C VAL A 31 -6.65 3.67 2.47
N LEU A 32 -5.53 4.38 2.63
CA LEU A 32 -4.45 4.37 1.64
C LEU A 32 -3.82 2.99 1.46
N ILE A 33 -3.61 2.24 2.55
CA ILE A 33 -3.08 0.87 2.48
C ILE A 33 -4.05 -0.04 1.72
N VAL A 34 -5.35 0.00 2.05
CA VAL A 34 -6.37 -0.83 1.39
C VAL A 34 -6.39 -0.54 -0.11
N TRP A 35 -6.47 0.72 -0.51
CA TRP A 35 -6.44 1.10 -1.93
C TRP A 35 -5.15 0.68 -2.63
N SER A 36 -4.00 0.86 -1.97
CA SER A 36 -2.70 0.46 -2.52
C SER A 36 -2.63 -1.04 -2.78
N LEU A 37 -3.03 -1.86 -1.81
CA LEU A 37 -3.06 -3.32 -1.97
C LEU A 37 -4.03 -3.74 -3.06
N TRP A 38 -5.19 -3.07 -3.17
CA TRP A 38 -6.17 -3.38 -4.21
C TRP A 38 -5.65 -3.05 -5.61
N PHE A 39 -4.93 -1.94 -5.77
CA PHE A 39 -4.25 -1.58 -7.02
C PHE A 39 -3.23 -2.65 -7.46
N TYR A 40 -2.37 -3.07 -6.52
CA TYR A 40 -1.38 -4.11 -6.77
C TYR A 40 -2.01 -5.45 -7.07
N TYR A 41 -3.09 -5.81 -6.37
CA TYR A 41 -3.83 -7.04 -6.65
C TYR A 41 -4.43 -7.03 -8.06
N TYR A 42 -5.03 -5.93 -8.50
CA TYR A 42 -5.56 -5.86 -9.86
C TYR A 42 -4.44 -5.94 -10.92
N GLY A 43 -3.27 -5.35 -10.65
CA GLY A 43 -2.16 -5.30 -11.62
C GLY A 43 -1.35 -6.58 -11.70
N GLY A 44 -1.00 -7.16 -10.56
CA GLY A 44 -0.10 -8.30 -10.43
C GLY A 44 -0.73 -9.55 -9.79
N GLY A 45 -2.04 -9.54 -9.53
CA GLY A 45 -2.76 -10.67 -8.94
C GLY A 45 -2.23 -11.05 -7.56
N GLY A 46 -2.02 -12.35 -7.35
CA GLY A 46 -1.53 -12.91 -6.10
C GLY A 46 -0.12 -12.49 -5.69
N MET A 47 0.68 -11.89 -6.59
CA MET A 47 2.03 -11.41 -6.25
C MET A 47 2.02 -10.31 -5.17
N VAL A 48 0.87 -9.66 -4.94
CA VAL A 48 0.70 -8.73 -3.83
C VAL A 48 1.00 -9.37 -2.46
N VAL A 49 0.76 -10.68 -2.31
CA VAL A 49 1.07 -11.39 -1.06
C VAL A 49 2.58 -11.45 -0.86
N LEU A 50 3.34 -11.77 -1.92
CA LEU A 50 4.81 -11.76 -1.87
C LEU A 50 5.35 -10.36 -1.60
N LEU A 51 4.74 -9.31 -2.17
CA LEU A 51 5.08 -7.92 -1.86
C LEU A 51 4.91 -7.62 -0.37
N VAL A 52 3.75 -7.94 0.22
CA VAL A 52 3.47 -7.69 1.65
C VAL A 52 4.43 -8.48 2.53
N VAL A 53 4.64 -9.77 2.26
CA VAL A 53 5.59 -10.60 3.01
C VAL A 53 7.00 -10.02 2.91
N SER A 54 7.43 -9.61 1.73
CA SER A 54 8.73 -8.97 1.53
C SER A 54 8.86 -7.69 2.35
N CYS A 55 7.86 -6.81 2.36
CA CYS A 55 7.87 -5.60 3.19
C CYS A 55 8.01 -5.92 4.69
N LEU A 56 7.27 -6.91 5.19
CA LEU A 56 7.33 -7.32 6.60
C LEU A 56 8.69 -7.90 6.98
N VAL A 57 9.26 -8.75 6.12
CA VAL A 57 10.60 -9.32 6.34
C VAL A 57 11.65 -8.22 6.35
N ASN A 58 11.63 -7.30 5.38
CA ASN A 58 12.57 -6.18 5.33
C ASN A 58 12.47 -5.29 6.56
N TRP A 59 11.25 -5.01 7.03
CA TRP A 59 11.02 -4.25 8.27
C TRP A 59 11.62 -4.97 9.50
N ALA A 60 11.37 -6.27 9.64
CA ALA A 60 11.91 -7.07 10.74
C ALA A 60 13.46 -7.13 10.71
N LEU A 61 14.05 -7.25 9.53
CA LEU A 61 15.51 -7.20 9.36
C LEU A 61 16.07 -5.83 9.72
N GLY A 62 15.39 -4.74 9.33
CA GLY A 62 15.77 -3.38 9.72
C GLY A 62 15.81 -3.20 11.24
N LEU A 63 14.78 -3.67 11.94
CA LEU A 63 14.73 -3.67 13.40
C LEU A 63 15.87 -4.49 14.03
N ALA A 64 16.17 -5.66 13.47
CA ALA A 64 17.25 -6.51 13.97
C ALA A 64 18.63 -5.85 13.82
N VAL A 65 18.84 -5.10 12.73
CA VAL A 65 20.07 -4.31 12.52
C VAL A 65 20.17 -3.17 13.53
N GLU A 66 19.07 -2.43 13.75
CA GLU A 66 19.04 -1.32 14.71
C GLU A 66 19.29 -1.80 16.15
N LEU A 67 18.67 -2.91 16.55
CA LEU A 67 18.89 -3.52 17.85
C LEU A 67 20.37 -3.90 18.07
N ARG A 68 21.04 -4.43 17.04
CA ARG A 68 22.48 -4.77 17.11
C ARG A 68 23.39 -3.56 17.09
N ARG A 69 22.97 -2.42 16.53
CA ARG A 69 23.74 -1.16 16.55
C ARG A 69 23.65 -0.44 17.90
N SER A 70 22.54 -0.60 18.62
CA SER A 70 22.31 0.00 19.94
C SER A 70 22.98 -0.74 21.11
N ARG A 71 23.62 -1.88 20.85
CA ARG A 71 24.44 -2.66 21.79
C ARG A 71 25.91 -2.48 21.47
#